data_AF-A0A3D5PQN5-F1
#
_entry.id   AF-A0A3D5PQN5-F1
#
_cell.length_a   1.000
_cell.length_b   1.000
_cell.length_c   1.000
_cell.angle_alpha   90.00
_cell.angle_beta   90.00
_cell.angle_gamma   90.00
#
_symmetry.space_group_name_H-M   'P 1'
#
loop_
_entity.id
_entity.type
_entity.pdbx_description
1 polymer ?
#
loop_
_entity_poly.entity_id
_entity_poly.type
_entity_poly.pdbx_seq_one_letter_code
_entity_poly.pdbx_strand_id
1 'polypeptide(L)' 'MSGLDARLLDAHMRDDRPALVTLYREAADAVSDQDAEGFYLTHAYVFALELGHPDTQMLHHRLKRAGREE' A
#
# COMPACT_ATOMS: atom_id res chain seq x y z
N MET A 1 -5.96 1.73 17.99
CA MET A 1 -5.12 1.08 16.97
C MET A 1 -5.85 -0.17 16.55
N SER A 2 -6.29 -0.22 15.30
CA SER A 2 -6.85 -1.43 14.71
C SER A 2 -5.77 -2.53 14.67
N GLY A 3 -6.16 -3.79 14.46
CA GLY A 3 -5.18 -4.87 14.26
C GLY A 3 -4.28 -4.62 13.05
N LEU A 4 -4.76 -3.89 12.04
CA LEU A 4 -3.99 -3.53 10.85
C LEU A 4 -2.94 -2.46 11.15
N ASP A 5 -3.27 -1.44 11.94
CA ASP A 5 -2.32 -0.38 12.33
C ASP A 5 -1.13 -0.97 13.10
N ALA A 6 -1.40 -1.93 14.00
CA ALA A 6 -0.35 -2.62 14.74
C ALA A 6 0.55 -3.47 13.84
N ARG A 7 -0.02 -4.15 12.84
CA ARG A 7 0.74 -4.92 11.84
C ARG A 7 1.61 -4.03 10.95
N LEU A 8 1.08 -2.88 10.52
CA LEU A 8 1.85 -1.88 9.76
C LEU A 8 3.02 -1.35 10.58
N LEU A 9 2.80 -1.03 11.86
CA LEU A 9 3.87 -0.56 12.74
C LEU A 9 4.94 -1.63 12.96
N ASP A 10 4.55 -2.89 13.22
CA ASP A 10 5.51 -4.01 13.39
C ASP A 10 6.34 -4.23 12.11
N ALA A 11 5.70 -4.22 10.94
CA ALA A 11 6.38 -4.38 9.67
C ALA A 11 7.40 -3.25 9.41
N HIS A 12 7.06 -2.00 9.73
CA HIS A 12 8.01 -0.87 9.68
C HIS A 12 9.16 -1.04 10.66
N MET A 13 8.89 -1.45 11.90
CA MET A 13 9.94 -1.69 12.91
C MET A 13 10.93 -2.77 12.50
N ARG A 14 10.51 -3.69 11.64
CA ARG A 14 11.32 -4.81 11.14
C ARG A 14 11.92 -4.59 9.76
N ASP A 15 11.67 -3.44 9.13
CA ASP A 15 11.92 -3.16 7.70
C ASP A 15 11.39 -4.28 6.77
N ASP A 16 10.24 -4.86 7.13
CA ASP A 16 9.59 -5.93 6.36
C ASP A 16 8.81 -5.35 5.18
N ARG A 17 9.55 -4.84 4.18
CA ARG A 17 8.99 -4.21 2.98
C ARG A 17 8.05 -5.10 2.18
N PRO A 18 8.31 -6.41 1.99
CA PRO A 18 7.35 -7.30 1.36
C PRO A 18 6.00 -7.35 2.11
N ALA A 19 6.03 -7.41 3.45
CA ALA A 19 4.81 -7.33 4.24
C ALA A 19 4.13 -5.95 4.10
N LEU A 20 4.90 -4.85 4.06
CA LEU A 20 4.36 -3.51 3.89
C LEU A 20 3.58 -3.35 2.58
N VAL A 21 4.04 -3.93 1.46
CA VAL A 21 3.26 -3.94 0.19
C VAL A 21 1.87 -4.54 0.41
N THR A 22 1.81 -5.69 1.07
CA THR A 22 0.55 -6.42 1.30
C THR A 22 -0.35 -5.68 2.29
N LEU A 23 0.21 -5.16 3.37
CA LEU A 23 -0.54 -4.49 4.45
C LEU A 23 -1.11 -3.15 4.01
N TYR A 24 -0.35 -2.36 3.24
CA TYR A 24 -0.86 -1.11 2.69
C TYR A 24 -1.96 -1.34 1.65
N ARG A 25 -1.86 -2.42 0.85
CA ARG A 25 -2.97 -2.81 -0.04
C ARG A 25 -4.23 -3.19 0.74
N GLU A 26 -4.09 -3.98 1.81
CA GLU A 26 -5.21 -4.32 2.71
C GLU A 26 -5.83 -3.07 3.34
N ALA A 27 -5.02 -2.09 3.74
CA ALA A 27 -5.50 -0.82 4.29
C ALA A 27 -6.28 0.00 3.26
N ALA A 28 -5.79 0.06 2.01
CA ALA A 28 -6.50 0.70 0.91
C ALA A 28 -7.88 0.07 0.67
N ASP A 29 -7.99 -1.26 0.72
CA ASP A 29 -9.24 -1.97 0.50
C ASP A 29 -10.23 -1.83 1.68
N ALA A 30 -9.76 -1.46 2.88
CA ALA A 30 -10.57 -1.34 4.09
C ALA A 30 -11.18 0.06 4.30
N VAL A 31 -10.70 1.09 3.60
CA VAL A 31 -11.19 2.47 3.75
C VAL A 31 -12.17 2.84 2.64
N SER A 32 -13.18 3.64 2.97
CA SER A 32 -14.13 4.18 1.98
C SER A 32 -13.79 5.60 1.51
N ASP A 33 -12.84 6.24 2.18
CA ASP A 33 -12.37 7.58 1.82
C ASP A 33 -11.31 7.50 0.72
N GLN A 34 -11.53 8.23 -0.39
CA GLN A 34 -10.68 8.15 -1.58
C GLN A 34 -9.29 8.75 -1.38
N ASP A 35 -9.14 9.72 -0.48
CA ASP A 35 -7.83 10.28 -0.15
C ASP A 35 -7.04 9.29 0.70
N ALA A 36 -7.67 8.64 1.68
CA ALA A 36 -7.08 7.58 2.48
C ALA A 36 -6.72 6.35 1.62
N GLU A 37 -7.59 5.93 0.70
CA GLU A 37 -7.29 4.84 -0.24
C GLU A 37 -6.04 5.20 -1.08
N GLY A 38 -6.02 6.41 -1.65
CA GLY A 38 -4.89 6.91 -2.43
C GLY A 38 -3.58 6.93 -1.63
N PHE A 39 -3.62 7.40 -0.38
CA PHE A 39 -2.47 7.40 0.52
C PHE A 39 -1.88 5.98 0.71
N TYR A 40 -2.74 5.00 0.99
CA TYR A 40 -2.30 3.64 1.20
C TYR A 40 -1.80 2.96 -0.09
N LEU A 41 -2.49 3.17 -1.21
CA LEU A 41 -2.05 2.62 -2.50
C LEU A 41 -0.69 3.17 -2.93
N THR A 42 -0.42 4.46 -2.70
CA THR A 42 0.87 5.07 -3.02
C THR A 42 1.99 4.42 -2.20
N HIS A 43 1.78 4.20 -0.90
CA HIS A 43 2.76 3.51 -0.06
C HIS A 43 3.00 2.07 -0.52
N ALA A 44 1.93 1.30 -0.80
CA ALA A 44 2.06 -0.05 -1.35
C ALA A 44 2.88 -0.05 -2.65
N TYR A 45 2.61 0.92 -3.54
CA TYR A 45 3.26 1.03 -4.84
C TYR A 45 4.75 1.39 -4.73
N VAL A 46 5.12 2.33 -3.86
CA VAL A 46 6.53 2.70 -3.64
C VAL A 46 7.34 1.49 -3.16
N PHE A 47 6.86 0.76 -2.15
CA PHE A 47 7.55 -0.45 -1.70
C PHE A 47 7.58 -1.53 -2.78
N ALA A 48 6.52 -1.68 -3.57
CA ALA A 48 6.49 -2.64 -4.66
C ALA A 48 7.55 -2.33 -5.74
N LEU A 49 7.71 -1.05 -6.10
CA LEU A 49 8.73 -0.57 -7.03
C LEU A 49 10.15 -0.86 -6.51
N GLU A 50 10.43 -0.52 -5.25
CA GLU A 50 11.75 -0.75 -4.63
C GLU A 50 12.15 -2.23 -4.64
N LEU A 51 11.18 -3.12 -4.50
CA LEU A 51 11.41 -4.56 -4.42
C LEU A 51 11.37 -5.28 -5.78
N GLY A 52 10.90 -4.61 -6.84
CA GLY A 52 10.51 -5.30 -8.08
C GLY A 52 9.37 -6.30 -7.86
N HIS A 53 8.44 -5.98 -6.95
CA HIS A 53 7.36 -6.87 -6.52
C HIS A 53 6.34 -7.11 -7.66
N PRO A 54 5.76 -8.32 -7.80
CA PRO A 54 4.79 -8.63 -8.86
C PRO A 54 3.55 -7.71 -8.86
N ASP A 55 3.15 -7.21 -7.70
CA ASP A 55 1.97 -6.32 -7.56
C ASP A 55 2.17 -4.91 -8.16
N THR A 56 3.41 -4.53 -8.52
CA THR A 56 3.73 -3.19 -9.04
C THR A 56 2.80 -2.75 -10.16
N GLN A 57 2.56 -3.62 -11.16
CA GLN A 57 1.72 -3.27 -12.31
C GLN A 57 0.25 -3.11 -11.93
N MET A 58 -0.26 -3.95 -11.03
CA MET A 58 -1.64 -3.86 -10.54
C MET A 58 -1.84 -2.57 -9.72
N LEU A 59 -0.89 -2.24 -8.84
CA LEU A 59 -0.93 -1.04 -8.00
C LEU A 59 -0.87 0.24 -8.85
N HIS A 60 0.03 0.27 -9.85
CA HIS A 60 0.12 1.36 -10.82
C HIS A 60 -1.21 1.59 -11.56
N HIS A 61 -1.84 0.52 -12.04
CA HIS A 61 -3.14 0.61 -12.71
C HIS A 61 -4.25 1.14 -11.79
N ARG A 62 -4.27 0.74 -10.50
CA ARG A 62 -5.23 1.29 -9.54
C ARG A 62 -5.00 2.79 -9.31
N LEU A 63 -3.76 3.21 -9.09
CA LEU A 63 -3.41 4.62 -8.88
C LEU A 63 -3.76 5.49 -10.09
N LYS A 64 -3.49 5.01 -11.32
CA LYS A 64 -3.93 5.66 -12.56
C LYS A 64 -5.43 5.86 -12.62
N ARG A 65 -6.21 4.81 -12.34
CA ARG A 65 -7.68 4.89 -12.33
C ARG A 65 -8.21 5.86 -11.28
N ALA A 66 -7.49 6.04 -10.18
CA ALA A 66 -7.80 7.01 -9.13
C ALA A 66 -7.30 8.44 -9.43
N GLY A 67 -6.61 8.66 -10.56
CA GLY A 67 -6.03 9.97 -10.92
C GLY A 67 -4.85 10.38 -10.03
N ARG A 68 -4.14 9.41 -9.45
CA ARG A 68 -3.04 9.62 -8.50
C ARG A 68 -1.65 9.32 -9.09
N GLU A 69 -1.56 8.84 -10.33
CA GLU A 69 -0.33 8.46 -11.02
C GLU A 69 -0.53 8.53 -12.56
N GLU A 70 0.56 8.66 -13.35
CA GLU A 70 0.57 8.88 -14.82
C GLU A 70 1.08 7.71 -15.67
#